data_AF-A0A8T1V309-F1
#
_entry.id   AF-A0A8T1V309-F1
#
_cell.length_a   1.000
_cell.length_b   1.000
_cell.length_c   1.000
_cell.angle_alpha   90.00
_cell.angle_beta   90.00
_cell.angle_gamma   90.00
#
_symmetry.space_group_name_H-M   'P 1'
#
loop_
_entity.id
_entity.type
_entity.pdbx_description
1 polymer ?
#
loop_
_entity_poly.entity_id
_entity_poly.type
_entity_poly.pdbx_seq_one_letter_code
_entity_poly.pdbx_strand_id
1 'polypeptide(L)'
;MLIEKHVDNIGGNADFREKLTRFMVDRQSFEEFVEFFRRVKSAVYYDTLVNISTFHTGARFDSLNEILIQEPKDDIGVAGSSASANGICSKVELTIDGNQVLCNEVIQVLRTEKKLTNAAYALEREKAVNDNSDVFLLITRRPVTKNFLLPDRCGVVSQSEFEHYFGPFASRAYRSFRGPPGKQTKTTK
;
A
#
# COMPACT_ATOMS: atom_id res chain seq x y z
N MET A 1 -4.65 -9.20 12.52
CA MET A 1 -5.89 -9.88 12.95
C MET A 1 -6.78 -10.37 11.79
N LEU A 2 -6.96 -9.64 10.66
CA LEU A 2 -7.69 -10.18 9.48
C LEU A 2 -6.83 -11.01 8.51
N ILE A 3 -5.59 -10.59 8.22
CA ILE A 3 -4.67 -11.33 7.33
C ILE A 3 -4.38 -12.73 7.88
N GLU A 4 -4.20 -12.88 9.20
CA GLU A 4 -3.98 -14.20 9.81
C GLU A 4 -5.21 -15.11 9.67
N LYS A 5 -6.40 -14.57 9.90
CA LYS A 5 -7.65 -15.34 9.83
C LYS A 5 -7.99 -15.87 8.43
N HIS A 6 -7.46 -15.25 7.36
CA HIS A 6 -7.65 -15.73 5.98
C HIS A 6 -6.44 -16.48 5.43
N VAL A 7 -5.23 -16.24 5.93
CA VAL A 7 -4.06 -17.09 5.67
C VAL A 7 -4.29 -18.51 6.24
N ASP A 8 -5.01 -18.64 7.35
CA ASP A 8 -5.40 -19.93 7.93
C ASP A 8 -6.33 -20.76 7.01
N ASN A 9 -7.11 -20.10 6.13
CA ASN A 9 -8.01 -20.74 5.18
C ASN A 9 -7.30 -21.29 3.91
N ILE A 10 -6.02 -20.97 3.70
CA ILE A 10 -5.25 -21.38 2.52
C ILE A 10 -4.45 -22.68 2.76
N GLY A 11 -4.59 -23.31 3.94
CA GLY A 11 -4.10 -24.67 4.19
C GLY A 11 -2.56 -24.79 4.16
N GLY A 12 -1.90 -24.50 5.29
CA GLY A 12 -0.47 -24.76 5.47
C GLY A 12 0.26 -23.73 6.33
N ASN A 13 -0.22 -23.49 7.56
CA ASN A 13 0.06 -22.28 8.33
C ASN A 13 1.55 -22.03 8.69
N ALA A 14 2.36 -23.06 8.93
CA ALA A 14 3.77 -22.85 9.28
C ALA A 14 4.68 -22.68 8.05
N ASP A 15 4.56 -23.60 7.08
CA ASP A 15 5.43 -23.63 5.88
C ASP A 15 5.13 -22.48 4.92
N PHE A 16 3.86 -22.11 4.73
CA PHE A 16 3.50 -20.93 3.92
C PHE A 16 3.99 -19.64 4.59
N ARG A 17 3.81 -19.48 5.90
CA ARG A 17 4.31 -18.30 6.62
C ARG A 17 5.83 -18.25 6.58
N GLU A 18 6.54 -19.37 6.73
CA GLU A 18 8.00 -19.43 6.60
C GLU A 18 8.47 -19.08 5.18
N LYS A 19 7.83 -19.65 4.15
CA LYS A 19 8.13 -19.32 2.74
C LYS A 19 7.87 -17.86 2.43
N LEU A 20 6.74 -17.31 2.86
CA LEU A 20 6.40 -15.89 2.72
C LEU A 20 7.42 -15.01 3.45
N THR A 21 7.79 -15.42 4.66
CA THR A 21 8.78 -14.74 5.50
C THR A 21 10.15 -14.73 4.85
N ARG A 22 10.61 -15.86 4.30
CA ARG A 22 11.90 -15.99 3.60
C ARG A 22 11.90 -15.16 2.32
N PHE A 23 10.84 -15.22 1.53
CA PHE A 23 10.68 -14.43 0.30
C PHE A 23 10.65 -12.91 0.54
N MET A 24 10.16 -12.48 1.70
CA MET A 24 10.19 -11.07 2.12
C MET A 24 11.55 -10.65 2.72
N VAL A 25 12.44 -11.57 3.09
CA VAL A 25 13.83 -11.22 3.48
C VAL A 25 14.62 -10.78 2.24
N ASP A 26 14.37 -11.42 1.09
CA ASP A 26 15.20 -11.26 -0.10
C ASP A 26 14.90 -9.99 -0.92
N ARG A 27 13.83 -9.25 -0.56
CA ARG A 27 13.48 -7.98 -1.23
C ARG A 27 14.46 -6.88 -0.86
N GLN A 28 15.09 -6.29 -1.87
CA GLN A 28 16.20 -5.36 -1.68
C GLN A 28 15.72 -3.92 -1.49
N SER A 29 14.54 -3.57 -2.01
CA SER A 29 13.93 -2.24 -1.87
C SER A 29 12.63 -2.26 -1.05
N PHE A 30 12.21 -1.10 -0.56
CA PHE A 30 10.95 -0.98 0.16
C PHE A 30 9.76 -1.04 -0.79
N GLU A 31 9.95 -0.55 -2.01
CA GLU A 31 9.01 -0.56 -3.11
C GLU A 31 8.64 -2.01 -3.47
N GLU A 32 9.64 -2.89 -3.64
CA GLU A 32 9.41 -4.33 -3.86
C GLU A 32 8.66 -4.98 -2.69
N PHE A 33 8.97 -4.58 -1.46
CA PHE A 33 8.27 -5.06 -0.27
C PHE A 33 6.80 -4.63 -0.27
N VAL A 34 6.51 -3.36 -0.57
CA VAL A 34 5.16 -2.82 -0.64
C VAL A 34 4.37 -3.48 -1.76
N GLU A 35 4.97 -3.65 -2.93
CA GLU A 35 4.35 -4.33 -4.07
C GLU A 35 3.99 -5.77 -3.71
N PHE A 36 4.92 -6.52 -3.12
CA PHE A 36 4.66 -7.88 -2.69
C PHE A 36 3.55 -7.92 -1.62
N PHE A 37 3.61 -7.04 -0.63
CA PHE A 37 2.60 -6.97 0.42
C PHE A 37 1.21 -6.64 -0.15
N ARG A 38 1.14 -5.76 -1.15
CA ARG A 38 -0.09 -5.45 -1.88
C ARG A 38 -0.66 -6.69 -2.61
N ARG A 39 0.19 -7.51 -3.22
CA ARG A 39 -0.23 -8.79 -3.84
C ARG A 39 -0.71 -9.82 -2.82
N VAL A 40 -0.10 -9.89 -1.63
CA VAL A 40 -0.58 -10.75 -0.54
C VAL A 40 -1.99 -10.32 -0.11
N LYS A 41 -2.25 -9.01 -0.02
CA LYS A 41 -3.59 -8.49 0.24
C LYS A 41 -4.57 -8.86 -0.87
N SER A 42 -4.20 -8.75 -2.15
CA SER A 42 -5.04 -9.24 -3.27
C SER A 42 -5.44 -10.69 -3.09
N ALA A 43 -4.47 -11.56 -2.78
CA ALA A 43 -4.73 -12.99 -2.64
C ALA A 43 -5.67 -13.29 -1.46
N VAL A 44 -5.57 -12.53 -0.37
CA VAL A 44 -6.46 -12.66 0.79
C VAL A 44 -7.90 -12.23 0.46
N TYR A 45 -8.08 -11.19 -0.35
CA TYR A 45 -9.39 -10.65 -0.72
C TYR A 45 -9.82 -11.04 -2.14
N TYR A 46 -9.25 -12.12 -2.68
CA TYR A 46 -9.56 -12.57 -4.04
C TYR A 46 -11.06 -12.87 -4.18
N ASP A 47 -11.67 -12.37 -5.26
CA ASP A 47 -13.11 -12.45 -5.54
C ASP A 47 -14.02 -11.97 -4.38
N THR A 48 -13.50 -11.11 -3.51
CA THR A 48 -14.23 -10.56 -2.37
C THR A 48 -14.41 -9.06 -2.55
N LEU A 49 -15.67 -8.61 -2.57
CA LEU A 49 -16.00 -7.19 -2.54
C LEU A 49 -15.86 -6.67 -1.10
N VAL A 50 -14.94 -5.73 -0.88
CA VAL A 50 -14.64 -5.19 0.47
C VAL A 50 -14.54 -3.67 0.44
N ASN A 51 -14.80 -2.99 1.56
CA ASN A 51 -14.52 -1.55 1.64
C ASN A 51 -13.03 -1.27 1.38
N ILE A 52 -12.74 -0.19 0.65
CA ILE A 52 -11.35 0.24 0.38
C ILE A 52 -10.55 0.44 1.67
N SER A 53 -11.19 0.98 2.71
CA SER A 53 -10.61 1.15 4.05
C SER A 53 -10.33 -0.19 4.74
N THR A 54 -11.15 -1.21 4.50
CA THR A 54 -10.92 -2.58 4.97
C THR A 54 -9.76 -3.24 4.22
N PHE A 55 -9.72 -3.11 2.89
CA PHE A 55 -8.62 -3.63 2.07
C PHE A 55 -7.27 -3.04 2.52
N HIS A 56 -7.26 -1.73 2.77
CA HIS A 56 -6.11 -1.01 3.30
C HIS A 56 -6.13 -0.82 4.82
N THR A 57 -6.71 -1.75 5.57
CA THR A 57 -6.73 -1.70 7.04
C THR A 57 -5.36 -1.33 7.60
N GLY A 58 -5.35 -0.37 8.53
CA GLY A 58 -4.15 0.19 9.15
C GLY A 58 -3.62 1.46 8.48
N ALA A 59 -4.08 1.79 7.26
CA ALA A 59 -3.86 3.09 6.66
C ALA A 59 -4.87 4.11 7.18
N ARG A 60 -4.52 5.39 7.12
CA ARG A 60 -5.48 6.47 7.29
C ARG A 60 -6.17 6.72 5.95
N PHE A 61 -7.49 6.62 5.94
CA PHE A 61 -8.37 7.08 4.87
C PHE A 61 -9.35 8.10 5.49
N ASP A 62 -9.96 8.94 4.66
CA ASP A 62 -11.14 9.68 5.11
C ASP A 62 -12.35 8.75 5.25
N SER A 63 -13.52 9.28 5.63
CA SER A 63 -14.77 8.53 5.78
C SER A 63 -15.28 7.95 4.45
N LEU A 64 -14.66 6.86 3.99
CA LEU A 64 -14.98 6.14 2.76
C LEU A 64 -15.73 4.84 3.06
N ASN A 65 -16.93 4.96 3.64
CA ASN A 65 -17.71 3.78 4.05
C ASN A 65 -18.47 3.11 2.90
N GLU A 66 -18.60 3.77 1.76
CA GLU A 66 -19.44 3.31 0.64
C GLU A 66 -18.65 2.89 -0.61
N ILE A 67 -17.32 3.10 -0.60
CA ILE A 67 -16.45 2.69 -1.71
C ILE A 67 -15.96 1.27 -1.48
N LEU A 68 -16.50 0.34 -2.27
CA LEU A 68 -16.06 -1.04 -2.29
C LEU A 68 -14.98 -1.22 -3.37
N ILE A 69 -14.03 -2.11 -3.13
CA ILE A 69 -12.93 -2.48 -4.02
C ILE A 69 -12.96 -3.99 -4.26
N GLN A 70 -12.68 -4.38 -5.50
CA GLN A 70 -12.51 -5.76 -5.93
C GLN A 70 -11.35 -5.86 -6.94
N GLU A 71 -10.61 -6.96 -6.86
CA GLU A 71 -9.62 -7.32 -7.88
C GLU A 71 -10.34 -7.79 -9.16
N PRO A 72 -10.01 -7.24 -10.35
CA PRO A 72 -10.69 -7.59 -11.59
C PRO A 72 -10.50 -9.07 -11.96
N LYS A 73 -11.57 -9.71 -12.44
CA LYS A 73 -11.62 -11.16 -12.73
C LYS A 73 -10.74 -11.60 -13.90
N ASP A 74 -10.48 -10.70 -14.84
CA ASP A 74 -9.84 -11.02 -16.13
C ASP A 74 -8.34 -10.71 -16.20
N ASP A 75 -7.68 -10.34 -15.09
CA ASP A 75 -6.27 -9.92 -15.14
C ASP A 75 -5.40 -10.46 -13.98
N ILE A 76 -5.49 -11.76 -13.70
CA ILE A 76 -4.30 -12.52 -13.21
C ILE A 76 -3.37 -12.77 -14.41
N GLY A 77 -3.13 -11.73 -15.21
CA GLY A 77 -2.42 -11.77 -16.47
C GLY A 77 -1.24 -10.82 -16.45
N VAL A 78 -0.47 -10.77 -15.35
CA VAL A 78 0.69 -9.88 -15.21
C VAL A 78 0.32 -8.46 -15.68
N ALA A 79 -0.53 -7.77 -14.91
CA ALA A 79 -0.65 -6.33 -15.07
C ALA A 79 0.75 -5.74 -14.82
N GLY A 80 1.49 -5.56 -15.91
CA GLY A 80 2.78 -4.90 -15.92
C GLY A 80 2.55 -3.53 -15.32
N SER A 81 3.26 -3.27 -14.22
CA SER A 81 3.35 -1.96 -13.59
C SER A 81 3.44 -0.88 -14.67
N SER A 82 2.35 -0.13 -14.91
CA SER A 82 2.50 1.16 -15.57
C SER A 82 3.06 2.09 -14.52
N ALA A 83 4.39 2.06 -14.40
CA ALA A 83 5.11 2.92 -13.49
C ALA A 83 4.89 4.37 -13.94
N SER A 84 4.03 5.12 -13.24
CA SER A 84 4.40 6.51 -13.01
C SER A 84 5.72 6.45 -12.25
N ALA A 85 6.69 7.31 -12.57
CA ALA A 85 8.12 7.09 -12.32
C ALA A 85 8.54 6.74 -10.86
N ASN A 86 7.62 6.75 -9.89
CA ASN A 86 7.84 6.37 -8.49
C ASN A 86 6.66 5.58 -7.83
N GLY A 87 5.72 5.00 -8.58
CA GLY A 87 4.50 4.36 -8.06
C GLY A 87 4.30 2.90 -8.48
N ILE A 88 3.73 2.10 -7.57
CA ILE A 88 3.22 0.75 -7.84
C ILE A 88 1.78 0.91 -8.33
N CYS A 89 1.49 0.48 -9.56
CA CYS A 89 0.16 0.63 -10.17
C CYS A 89 -0.54 -0.73 -10.25
N SER A 90 -1.83 -0.80 -9.93
CA SER A 90 -2.66 -2.01 -10.04
C SER A 90 -4.05 -1.65 -10.55
N LYS A 91 -4.66 -2.50 -11.37
CA LYS A 91 -6.04 -2.31 -11.81
C LYS A 91 -7.00 -2.80 -10.74
N VAL A 92 -7.99 -1.99 -10.40
CA VAL A 92 -9.02 -2.34 -9.41
C VAL A 92 -10.38 -1.91 -9.91
N GLU A 93 -11.42 -2.67 -9.54
CA GLU A 93 -12.81 -2.29 -9.77
C GLU A 93 -13.38 -1.71 -8.49
N LEU A 94 -13.88 -0.47 -8.57
CA LEU A 94 -14.57 0.19 -7.48
C LEU A 94 -16.08 0.10 -7.69
N THR A 95 -16.83 -0.13 -6.63
CA THR A 95 -18.28 0.11 -6.61
C THR A 95 -18.55 1.38 -5.82
N ILE A 96 -19.14 2.38 -6.47
CA ILE A 96 -19.42 3.71 -5.91
C ILE A 96 -20.88 4.02 -6.20
N ASP A 97 -21.68 4.18 -5.14
CA ASP A 97 -23.13 4.40 -5.23
C ASP A 97 -23.84 3.36 -6.11
N GLY A 98 -23.36 2.11 -6.07
CA GLY A 98 -23.87 0.99 -6.88
C GLY A 98 -23.35 0.92 -8.32
N ASN A 99 -22.54 1.89 -8.77
CA ASN A 99 -21.92 1.88 -10.10
C ASN A 99 -20.51 1.31 -10.05
N GLN A 100 -20.19 0.43 -11.01
CA GLN A 100 -18.84 -0.12 -11.17
C GLN A 100 -17.95 0.81 -11.99
N VAL A 101 -16.75 1.05 -11.50
CA VAL A 101 -15.74 1.90 -12.12
C VAL A 101 -14.41 1.15 -12.10
N LEU A 102 -13.88 0.82 -13.27
CA LEU A 102 -12.52 0.31 -13.42
C LEU A 102 -11.54 1.49 -13.35
N CYS A 103 -10.61 1.48 -12.38
CA CYS A 103 -9.62 2.52 -12.22
C CYS A 103 -8.23 1.96 -11.91
N ASN A 104 -7.24 2.85 -11.80
CA ASN A 104 -5.95 2.48 -11.25
C ASN A 104 -5.95 2.68 -9.74
N GLU A 105 -5.26 1.81 -9.04
CA GLU A 105 -4.72 2.05 -7.71
C GLU A 105 -3.23 2.34 -7.86
N VAL A 106 -2.79 3.47 -7.33
CA VAL A 106 -1.39 3.87 -7.31
C VAL A 106 -0.91 3.96 -5.87
N ILE A 107 0.04 3.10 -5.52
CA ILE A 107 0.75 3.14 -4.24
C ILE A 107 2.12 3.78 -4.46
N GLN A 108 2.33 4.96 -3.89
CA GLN A 108 3.60 5.67 -4.00
C GLN A 108 4.37 5.61 -2.69
N VAL A 109 5.66 5.25 -2.78
CA VAL A 109 6.59 5.31 -1.65
C VAL A 109 7.30 6.67 -1.66
N LEU A 110 7.10 7.48 -0.63
CA LEU A 110 7.76 8.78 -0.50
C LEU A 110 8.93 8.73 0.48
N ARG A 111 10.15 8.82 -0.09
CA ARG A 111 11.44 8.90 0.64
C ARG A 111 11.88 10.35 0.80
N THR A 112 11.17 11.12 1.62
CA THR A 112 11.58 12.48 2.00
C THR A 112 12.10 12.51 3.44
N GLU A 113 13.01 13.43 3.71
CA GLU A 113 13.46 13.74 5.07
C GLU A 113 12.49 14.68 5.81
N LYS A 114 11.64 15.41 5.06
CA LYS A 114 10.73 16.42 5.58
C LYS A 114 9.42 15.79 6.09
N LYS A 115 8.80 16.44 7.07
CA LYS A 115 7.43 16.10 7.51
C LYS A 115 6.45 16.22 6.34
N LEU A 116 5.52 15.29 6.20
CA LEU A 116 4.50 15.36 5.16
C LEU A 116 3.39 16.36 5.56
N THR A 117 3.16 17.35 4.70
CA THR A 117 2.08 18.34 4.80
C THR A 117 1.00 18.06 3.77
N ASN A 118 -0.22 18.58 3.95
CA ASN A 118 -1.31 18.41 2.98
C ASN A 118 -0.92 18.96 1.59
N ALA A 119 -0.20 20.09 1.54
CA ALA A 119 0.29 20.66 0.29
C ALA A 119 1.31 19.76 -0.42
N ALA A 120 2.25 19.17 0.33
CA ALA A 120 3.20 18.21 -0.24
C ALA A 120 2.49 16.93 -0.74
N TYR A 121 1.48 16.46 -0.01
CA TYR A 121 0.67 15.32 -0.45
C TYR A 121 -0.11 15.60 -1.72
N ALA A 122 -0.76 16.77 -1.82
CA ALA A 122 -1.48 17.17 -3.02
C ALA A 122 -0.57 17.21 -4.26
N LEU A 123 0.66 17.74 -4.10
CA LEU A 123 1.65 17.75 -5.18
C LEU A 123 2.12 16.36 -5.59
N GLU A 124 2.27 15.42 -4.65
CA GLU A 124 2.61 14.04 -5.00
C GLU A 124 1.43 13.34 -5.70
N ARG A 125 0.20 13.56 -5.23
CA ARG A 125 -1.02 13.03 -5.84
C ARG A 125 -1.20 13.52 -7.28
N GLU A 126 -1.11 14.83 -7.52
CA GLU A 126 -1.29 15.44 -8.85
C GLU A 126 -0.33 14.88 -9.92
N LYS A 127 0.87 14.46 -9.51
CA LYS A 127 1.85 13.82 -10.40
C LYS A 127 1.54 12.36 -10.68
N ALA A 128 0.82 11.69 -9.79
CA ALA A 128 0.76 10.25 -9.73
C ALA A 128 -0.55 9.67 -10.31
N VAL A 129 -1.66 10.38 -10.17
CA VAL A 129 -3.00 9.85 -10.44
C VAL A 129 -3.89 10.81 -11.21
N ASN A 130 -4.90 10.26 -11.88
CA ASN A 130 -6.06 11.06 -12.27
C ASN A 130 -6.97 11.27 -11.05
N ASP A 131 -6.99 12.52 -10.58
CA ASP A 131 -7.68 12.98 -9.38
C ASP A 131 -9.15 12.53 -9.23
N ASN A 132 -9.85 12.28 -10.33
CA ASN A 132 -11.29 11.99 -10.34
C ASN A 132 -11.61 10.49 -10.46
N SER A 133 -10.63 9.66 -10.83
CA SER A 133 -10.87 8.24 -11.10
C SER A 133 -10.08 7.32 -10.18
N ASP A 134 -8.81 7.63 -9.93
CA ASP A 134 -7.87 6.65 -9.39
C ASP A 134 -7.82 6.65 -7.87
N VAL A 135 -7.45 5.50 -7.31
CA VAL A 135 -7.11 5.35 -5.89
C VAL A 135 -5.64 5.75 -5.70
N PHE A 136 -5.36 6.52 -4.65
CA PHE A 136 -3.99 6.91 -4.32
C PHE A 136 -3.64 6.58 -2.88
N LEU A 137 -2.58 5.80 -2.67
CA LEU A 137 -2.05 5.49 -1.34
C LEU A 137 -0.60 5.94 -1.25
N LEU A 138 -0.32 6.91 -0.36
CA LEU A 138 1.05 7.34 -0.10
C LEU A 138 1.62 6.63 1.13
N ILE A 139 2.77 5.97 0.99
CA ILE A 139 3.48 5.33 2.10
C ILE A 139 4.78 6.11 2.40
N THR A 140 4.96 6.52 3.65
CA THR A 140 6.15 7.26 4.09
C THR A 140 6.58 6.89 5.50
N ARG A 141 7.84 7.18 5.86
CA ARG A 141 8.35 7.07 7.24
C ARG A 141 8.32 8.38 8.00
N ARG A 142 7.81 9.46 7.41
CA ARG A 142 7.77 10.74 8.09
C ARG A 142 6.43 10.89 8.80
N PRO A 143 6.41 11.48 10.00
CA PRO A 143 5.16 11.83 10.64
C PRO A 143 4.30 12.66 9.72
N VAL A 144 3.01 12.38 9.71
CA VAL A 144 2.01 13.20 9.03
C VAL A 144 1.48 14.23 10.03
N THR A 145 1.04 15.40 9.57
CA THR A 145 0.35 16.36 10.43
C THR A 145 -0.92 15.75 11.05
N LYS A 146 -1.29 16.16 12.27
CA LYS A 146 -2.46 15.60 12.97
C LYS A 146 -3.76 15.86 12.19
N ASN A 147 -3.94 17.08 11.68
CA ASN A 147 -5.13 17.50 10.91
C ASN A 147 -4.90 17.34 9.40
N PHE A 148 -4.55 16.11 9.00
CA PHE A 148 -4.33 15.77 7.60
C PHE A 148 -5.64 15.28 7.00
N LEU A 149 -6.25 16.14 6.19
CA LEU A 149 -7.47 15.84 5.44
C LEU A 149 -7.06 15.11 4.16
N LEU A 150 -7.65 13.95 3.95
CA LEU A 150 -7.42 13.14 2.77
C LEU A 150 -8.61 13.34 1.83
N PRO A 151 -8.38 13.55 0.52
CA PRO A 151 -9.47 13.49 -0.44
C PRO A 151 -10.13 12.10 -0.47
N ASP A 152 -11.24 11.99 -1.20
CA ASP A 152 -11.81 10.68 -1.48
C ASP A 152 -10.83 9.79 -2.23
N ARG A 153 -10.94 8.46 -2.01
CA ARG A 153 -10.08 7.43 -2.61
C ARG A 153 -8.59 7.60 -2.28
N CYS A 154 -8.27 8.43 -1.31
CA CYS A 154 -6.89 8.73 -0.92
C CYS A 154 -6.57 8.20 0.47
N GLY A 155 -5.39 7.61 0.61
CA GLY A 155 -4.89 7.10 1.87
C GLY A 155 -3.45 7.48 2.15
N VAL A 156 -3.08 7.47 3.42
CA VAL A 156 -1.68 7.60 3.86
C VAL A 156 -1.31 6.55 4.90
N VAL A 157 -0.12 5.98 4.75
CA VAL A 157 0.54 5.14 5.75
C VAL A 157 1.82 5.84 6.16
N SER A 158 1.86 6.37 7.37
CA SER A 158 3.07 6.97 7.94
C SER A 158 3.77 5.98 8.88
N GLN A 159 4.91 6.37 9.45
CA GLN A 159 5.69 5.49 10.31
C GLN A 159 4.90 4.92 11.49
N SER A 160 3.98 5.71 12.07
CA SER A 160 3.14 5.30 13.20
C SER A 160 2.12 4.22 12.81
N GLU A 161 1.75 4.15 11.54
CA GLU A 161 0.77 3.20 11.03
C GLU A 161 1.40 1.88 10.58
N PHE A 162 2.73 1.76 10.51
CA PHE A 162 3.38 0.56 9.97
C PHE A 162 3.00 -0.72 10.72
N GLU A 163 2.92 -0.67 12.05
CA GLU A 163 2.51 -1.83 12.85
C GLU A 163 1.08 -2.27 12.52
N HIS A 164 0.19 -1.32 12.26
CA HIS A 164 -1.21 -1.61 11.94
C HIS A 164 -1.38 -2.04 10.48
N TYR A 165 -0.69 -1.38 9.55
CA TYR A 165 -0.83 -1.61 8.11
C TYR A 165 -0.10 -2.87 7.64
N PHE A 166 1.13 -3.10 8.11
CA PHE A 166 1.95 -4.26 7.74
C PHE A 166 1.83 -5.42 8.73
N GLY A 167 1.28 -5.19 9.93
CA GLY A 167 1.06 -6.23 10.93
C GLY A 167 2.36 -6.98 11.29
N PRO A 168 2.37 -8.32 11.26
CA PRO A 168 3.57 -9.13 11.53
C PRO A 168 4.79 -8.82 10.65
N PHE A 169 4.59 -8.13 9.52
CA PHE A 169 5.65 -7.75 8.60
C PHE A 169 6.20 -6.34 8.85
N ALA A 170 5.74 -5.62 9.88
CA ALA A 170 6.17 -4.25 10.18
C ALA A 170 7.68 -4.12 10.42
N SER A 171 8.31 -5.05 11.13
CA SER A 171 9.77 -5.04 11.31
C SER A 171 10.53 -5.14 9.98
N ARG A 172 9.96 -5.83 8.99
CA ARG A 172 10.55 -5.97 7.63
C ARG A 172 10.34 -4.70 6.84
N ALA A 173 9.14 -4.12 6.90
CA ALA A 173 8.85 -2.79 6.34
C ALA A 173 9.86 -1.74 6.84
N TYR A 174 10.16 -1.74 8.15
CA TYR A 174 11.16 -0.83 8.70
C TYR A 174 12.58 -1.09 8.17
N ARG A 175 12.97 -2.36 7.99
CA ARG A 175 14.30 -2.73 7.50
C ARG A 175 14.48 -2.38 6.02
N SER A 176 13.56 -2.77 5.15
CA SER A 176 13.64 -2.51 3.71
C SER A 176 13.59 -1.01 3.39
N PHE A 177 12.88 -0.21 4.19
CA PHE A 177 12.91 1.25 4.03
C PHE A 177 14.27 1.85 4.39
N ARG A 178 14.94 1.36 5.46
CA ARG A 178 16.27 1.85 5.89
C ARG A 178 17.38 1.51 4.88
N GLY A 179 17.16 0.52 4.01
CA GLY A 179 18.21 -0.02 3.17
C GLY A 179 19.26 -0.80 3.98
N PRO A 180 20.24 -1.44 3.32
CA PRO A 180 21.27 -2.21 4.01
C PRO A 180 22.07 -1.31 4.97
N PRO A 181 22.41 -1.79 6.17
CA PRO A 181 23.27 -1.05 7.10
C PRO A 181 24.68 -0.94 6.49
N GLY A 182 24.99 0.19 5.84
CA GLY A 182 26.31 0.34 5.21
C GLY A 182 26.56 1.55 4.30
N LYS A 183 25.62 2.46 4.07
CA LYS A 183 25.90 3.73 3.35
C LYS A 183 25.35 4.93 4.10
N GLN A 184 25.85 5.16 5.32
CA GLN A 184 25.90 6.54 5.81
C GLN A 184 27.05 7.21 5.05
N THR A 185 26.75 7.91 3.97
CA THR A 185 27.69 8.87 3.38
C THR A 185 28.02 9.88 4.47
N LYS A 186 29.24 9.79 5.00
CA LYS A 186 29.83 10.84 5.83
C LYS A 186 29.79 12.13 5.01
N THR A 187 28.95 13.07 5.42
CA THR A 187 29.06 14.46 4.96
C THR A 187 30.37 14.98 5.54
N THR A 188 31.38 15.13 4.70
CA THR A 188 32.62 15.82 5.07
C THR A 188 32.29 17.30 5.29
N LYS A 189 32.84 17.84 6.38
CA LYS A 189 32.74 19.24 6.84
C LYS A 189 33.04 20.26 5.75
#